data_AF-A0A537G8X4-F1
#
_entry.id   AF-A0A537G8X4-F1
#
_cell.length_a   1.000
_cell.length_b   1.000
_cell.length_c   1.000
_cell.angle_alpha   90.00
_cell.angle_beta   90.00
_cell.angle_gamma   90.00
#
_symmetry.space_group_name_H-M   'P 1'
#
loop_
_entity.id
_entity.type
_entity.pdbx_description
1 polymer ?
#
loop_
_entity_poly.entity_id
_entity_poly.type
_entity_poly.pdbx_seq_one_letter_code
_entity_poly.pdbx_strand_id
1 'polypeptide(L)'
;MTVTETLVRPSVKPHFPIESLLSARLLLAPRIVGNKVFFLSDFSGVLSLYSMDKKGSIPQPLLPGGQALVNPHLMDGHNFYVLPELGRVLVMMDKLGNENYQPMLIPVEGGIPEKGLGDRYQDEKLACVECDLEKNIAYFDRDDRKNPETECLRVNLTTGDVTSLGRSLYGNRCNGVNSDHSKIILADGYTAGDVVLFYREPGMKERKLLYGTPLEERGGRKIPPSGIDWCNFTNGDRGLLFASSIFHDDGGLTYLGFDNPSEPVDVQVRGLKHSGVGELVASKKVEGNLFVLTYNIDGASWVYEGTFNAGNSPSFTIGRSLCGLGELSDGVIQGIDWQVNKGPPMTVEYVLSFTKANMPSQLYLYPAGGKGPVTRLSDERVLGIPSDYLSAGEDASYTTWDGLRVSARLYLPSPKLGYKGPRPLVEYVHGGPQGQERPDFTWFSMPLIQYLTLNGFAVFVPNVRGSTGYGMRYMKLVDRDWGGNDVKDHLEGLKHIERDPRIDSKRRAVVGRSYGGFMTLTLASR
;
A
#
# COMPACT_ATOMS: atom_id res chain seq x y z
N MET A 1 -54.97 44.99 -7.01
CA MET A 1 -53.88 44.52 -6.12
C MET A 1 -53.89 43.01 -6.11
N THR A 2 -52.88 42.39 -6.71
CA THR A 2 -52.46 41.02 -6.41
C THR A 2 -51.02 40.90 -6.90
N VAL A 3 -50.08 41.18 -6.01
CA VAL A 3 -48.65 40.97 -6.22
C VAL A 3 -48.40 39.50 -5.87
N THR A 4 -48.15 38.68 -6.87
CA THR A 4 -47.58 37.34 -6.67
C THR A 4 -46.07 37.49 -6.55
N GLU A 5 -45.59 37.70 -5.33
CA GLU A 5 -44.17 37.52 -4.99
C GLU A 5 -43.82 36.03 -5.11
N THR A 6 -43.15 35.67 -6.20
CA THR A 6 -42.33 34.46 -6.26
C THR A 6 -41.24 34.58 -5.20
N LEU A 7 -41.41 33.86 -4.08
CA LEU A 7 -40.37 33.60 -3.10
C LEU A 7 -39.20 32.89 -3.79
N VAL A 8 -38.22 33.67 -4.26
CA VAL A 8 -36.89 33.17 -4.58
C VAL A 8 -36.26 32.77 -3.24
N ARG A 9 -36.28 31.47 -2.92
CA ARG A 9 -35.49 30.96 -1.79
C ARG A 9 -34.03 31.37 -2.03
N PRO A 10 -33.36 32.02 -1.06
CA PRO A 10 -31.93 32.27 -1.20
C PRO A 10 -31.25 30.93 -1.47
N SER A 11 -30.39 30.88 -2.49
CA SER A 11 -29.60 29.70 -2.80
C SER A 11 -28.59 29.49 -1.66
N VAL A 12 -29.03 28.82 -0.60
CA VAL A 12 -28.13 28.31 0.42
C VAL A 12 -27.20 27.36 -0.31
N LYS A 13 -25.94 27.75 -0.51
CA LYS A 13 -24.94 26.84 -1.03
C LYS A 13 -24.93 25.63 -0.10
N PRO A 14 -25.00 24.40 -0.63
CA PRO A 14 -24.98 23.23 0.21
C PRO A 14 -23.66 23.25 1.00
N HIS A 15 -23.77 23.32 2.32
CA HIS A 15 -22.63 23.17 3.21
C HIS A 15 -22.65 21.74 3.71
N PHE A 16 -21.60 20.99 3.37
CA PHE A 16 -21.48 19.59 3.75
C PHE A 16 -20.56 19.46 4.98
N PRO A 17 -20.98 18.73 6.02
CA PRO A 17 -20.16 18.49 7.20
C PRO A 17 -18.94 17.63 6.86
N ILE A 18 -17.81 17.86 7.54
CA ILE A 18 -16.62 17.00 7.42
C ILE A 18 -16.93 15.57 7.89
N GLU A 19 -17.86 15.43 8.83
CA GLU A 19 -18.35 14.17 9.38
C GLU A 19 -18.94 13.25 8.30
N SER A 20 -19.54 13.79 7.23
CA SER A 20 -19.99 12.98 6.09
C SER A 20 -18.84 12.26 5.40
N LEU A 21 -17.68 12.92 5.29
CA LEU A 21 -16.48 12.36 4.65
C LEU A 21 -15.78 11.39 5.60
N LEU A 22 -15.72 11.71 6.89
CA LEU A 22 -15.10 10.86 7.92
C LEU A 22 -15.94 9.64 8.32
N SER A 23 -17.24 9.64 8.00
CA SER A 23 -18.13 8.50 8.24
C SER A 23 -18.17 7.49 7.10
N ALA A 24 -17.54 7.82 5.96
CA ALA A 24 -17.39 6.88 4.85
C ALA A 24 -16.53 5.71 5.29
N ARG A 25 -17.08 4.50 5.18
CA ARG A 25 -16.47 3.31 5.78
C ARG A 25 -15.21 2.89 5.05
N LEU A 26 -14.23 2.50 5.85
CA LEU A 26 -13.01 1.88 5.33
C LEU A 26 -13.27 0.39 5.11
N LEU A 27 -12.78 -0.14 3.99
CA LEU A 27 -12.80 -1.56 3.67
C LEU A 27 -11.37 -1.91 3.24
N LEU A 28 -10.55 -2.46 4.13
CA LEU A 28 -9.10 -2.58 3.91
C LEU A 28 -8.62 -4.02 4.09
N ALA A 29 -7.48 -4.33 3.48
CA ALA A 29 -6.77 -5.61 3.63
C ALA A 29 -7.69 -6.84 3.55
N PRO A 30 -8.49 -7.01 2.47
CA PRO A 30 -9.40 -8.13 2.38
C PRO A 30 -8.65 -9.45 2.22
N ARG A 31 -9.21 -10.53 2.76
CA ARG A 31 -8.78 -11.91 2.60
C ARG A 31 -9.95 -12.82 2.25
N ILE A 32 -9.73 -13.83 1.42
CA ILE A 32 -10.76 -14.79 1.02
C ILE A 32 -10.42 -16.19 1.53
N VAL A 33 -11.35 -16.80 2.25
CA VAL A 33 -11.23 -18.18 2.74
C VAL A 33 -12.56 -18.90 2.59
N GLY A 34 -12.57 -19.90 1.72
CA GLY A 34 -13.75 -20.69 1.40
C GLY A 34 -14.86 -19.82 0.77
N ASN A 35 -15.94 -19.62 1.53
CA ASN A 35 -17.07 -18.78 1.12
C ASN A 35 -17.12 -17.43 1.82
N LYS A 36 -16.14 -17.11 2.67
CA LYS A 36 -16.11 -15.85 3.42
C LYS A 36 -15.03 -14.90 2.90
N VAL A 37 -15.33 -13.61 2.96
CA VAL A 37 -14.38 -12.50 2.83
C VAL A 37 -14.19 -11.89 4.21
N PHE A 38 -12.95 -11.77 4.65
CA PHE A 38 -12.53 -11.12 5.88
C PHE A 38 -11.87 -9.80 5.52
N PHE A 39 -12.11 -8.73 6.28
CA PHE A 39 -11.55 -7.42 5.98
C PHE A 39 -11.57 -6.51 7.20
N LEU A 40 -10.74 -5.48 7.18
CA LEU A 40 -10.76 -4.44 8.20
C LEU A 40 -11.78 -3.37 7.81
N SER A 41 -12.56 -2.93 8.79
CA SER A 41 -13.50 -1.82 8.62
C SER A 41 -13.73 -1.07 9.92
N ASP A 42 -14.21 0.15 9.82
CA ASP A 42 -14.53 1.04 10.93
C ASP A 42 -16.03 1.13 11.22
N PHE A 43 -16.83 0.12 10.83
CA PHE A 43 -18.28 0.10 11.07
C PHE A 43 -18.66 0.37 12.54
N SER A 44 -17.83 -0.07 13.49
CA SER A 44 -18.03 0.14 14.93
C SER A 44 -17.54 1.50 15.46
N GLY A 45 -17.02 2.38 14.59
CA GLY A 45 -16.41 3.67 14.94
C GLY A 45 -14.90 3.58 15.23
N VAL A 46 -14.35 2.37 15.28
CA VAL A 46 -12.90 2.11 15.29
C VAL A 46 -12.61 1.01 14.27
N LEU A 47 -11.40 1.02 13.71
CA LEU A 47 -10.99 -0.04 12.79
C LEU A 47 -11.00 -1.38 13.52
N SER A 48 -11.70 -2.37 12.97
CA SER A 48 -11.87 -3.68 13.56
C SER A 48 -11.96 -4.73 12.44
N LEU A 49 -11.99 -6.01 12.81
CA LEU A 49 -12.04 -7.11 11.88
C LEU A 49 -13.48 -7.58 11.65
N TYR A 50 -13.85 -7.73 10.38
CA TYR A 50 -15.17 -8.18 9.95
C TYR A 50 -15.07 -9.37 8.99
N SER A 51 -16.14 -10.14 8.89
CA SER A 51 -16.32 -11.12 7.82
C SER A 51 -17.73 -11.05 7.20
N MET A 52 -17.85 -11.48 5.94
CA MET A 52 -19.12 -11.61 5.24
C MET A 52 -19.08 -12.78 4.25
N ASP A 53 -20.23 -13.27 3.81
CA ASP A 53 -20.30 -14.22 2.69
C ASP A 53 -19.89 -13.52 1.39
N LYS A 54 -19.05 -14.18 0.57
CA LYS A 54 -18.57 -13.65 -0.71
C LYS A 54 -19.69 -13.48 -1.75
N LYS A 55 -20.86 -14.11 -1.55
CA LYS A 55 -22.08 -13.92 -2.35
C LYS A 55 -22.93 -12.73 -1.86
N GLY A 56 -22.55 -12.10 -0.75
CA GLY A 56 -23.25 -10.98 -0.14
C GLY A 56 -23.94 -11.38 1.17
N SER A 57 -23.58 -10.71 2.25
CA SER A 57 -24.26 -10.74 3.54
C SER A 57 -23.96 -9.46 4.32
N ILE A 58 -24.66 -9.23 5.43
CA ILE A 58 -24.29 -8.16 6.37
C ILE A 58 -22.93 -8.54 7.00
N PRO A 59 -21.92 -7.63 6.99
CA PRO A 59 -20.66 -7.85 7.68
C PRO A 59 -20.84 -8.12 9.18
N GLN A 60 -20.20 -9.17 9.69
CA GLN A 60 -20.23 -9.56 11.09
C GLN A 60 -18.90 -9.16 11.76
N PRO A 61 -18.93 -8.46 12.91
CA PRO A 61 -17.72 -8.14 13.66
C PRO A 61 -17.13 -9.41 14.26
N LEU A 62 -15.80 -9.53 14.22
CA LEU A 62 -15.07 -10.67 14.78
C LEU A 62 -14.39 -10.35 16.12
N LEU A 63 -14.32 -9.06 16.49
CA LEU A 63 -13.74 -8.60 17.75
C LEU A 63 -14.80 -7.94 18.65
N PRO A 64 -14.62 -7.96 19.98
CA PRO A 64 -15.43 -7.18 20.91
C PRO A 64 -15.40 -5.69 20.59
N GLY A 65 -16.52 -5.01 20.83
CA GLY A 65 -16.64 -3.57 20.60
C GLY A 65 -15.60 -2.75 21.37
N GLY A 66 -15.10 -1.68 20.75
CA GLY A 66 -14.09 -0.78 21.34
C GLY A 66 -12.64 -1.25 21.22
N GLN A 67 -12.40 -2.47 20.73
CA GLN A 67 -11.04 -2.91 20.38
C GLN A 67 -10.66 -2.40 18.99
N ALA A 68 -9.74 -1.45 18.96
CA ALA A 68 -9.22 -0.87 17.73
C ALA A 68 -8.02 -1.66 17.22
N LEU A 69 -8.01 -1.94 15.92
CA LEU A 69 -6.87 -2.42 15.17
C LEU A 69 -6.13 -1.24 14.53
N VAL A 70 -4.85 -1.44 14.26
CA VAL A 70 -3.98 -0.43 13.66
C VAL A 70 -4.32 -0.28 12.18
N ASN A 71 -4.28 0.94 11.65
CA ASN A 71 -4.48 1.16 10.21
C ASN A 71 -3.36 0.44 9.42
N PRO A 72 -3.68 -0.41 8.42
CA PRO A 72 -2.67 -1.13 7.63
C PRO A 72 -1.64 -0.21 6.97
N HIS A 73 -1.99 1.04 6.67
CA HIS A 73 -1.06 2.03 6.13
C HIS A 73 0.08 2.44 7.09
N LEU A 74 -0.10 2.18 8.40
CA LEU A 74 0.82 2.58 9.47
C LEU A 74 1.47 1.38 10.17
N MET A 75 1.12 0.16 9.75
CA MET A 75 1.56 -1.07 10.39
C MET A 75 2.67 -1.73 9.58
N ASP A 76 3.69 -2.26 10.28
CA ASP A 76 4.63 -3.18 9.67
C ASP A 76 4.00 -4.58 9.57
N GLY A 77 4.11 -5.20 8.40
CA GLY A 77 3.52 -6.51 8.14
C GLY A 77 2.00 -6.45 7.97
N HIS A 78 1.32 -7.53 8.36
CA HIS A 78 -0.11 -7.73 8.11
C HIS A 78 -0.91 -7.73 9.42
N ASN A 79 -2.06 -7.07 9.39
CA ASN A 79 -2.99 -7.01 10.53
C ASN A 79 -3.54 -8.37 10.96
N PHE A 80 -3.79 -9.29 10.02
CA PHE A 80 -4.37 -10.57 10.33
C PHE A 80 -4.11 -11.64 9.26
N TYR A 81 -4.28 -12.90 9.65
CA TYR A 81 -4.35 -14.08 8.81
C TYR A 81 -5.45 -15.02 9.31
N VAL A 82 -6.25 -15.58 8.40
CA VAL A 82 -7.29 -16.56 8.71
C VAL A 82 -6.68 -17.94 8.61
N LEU A 83 -6.82 -18.76 9.66
CA LEU A 83 -6.16 -20.07 9.83
C LEU A 83 -7.24 -21.17 9.82
N PRO A 84 -7.64 -21.70 8.65
CA PRO A 84 -8.82 -22.54 8.52
C PRO A 84 -8.69 -23.86 9.29
N GLU A 85 -7.52 -24.50 9.20
CA GLU A 85 -7.23 -25.78 9.88
C GLU A 85 -7.26 -25.65 11.40
N LEU A 86 -6.96 -24.47 11.93
CA LEU A 86 -7.05 -24.20 13.37
C LEU A 86 -8.42 -23.69 13.80
N GLY A 87 -9.30 -23.33 12.87
CA GLY A 87 -10.56 -22.63 13.17
C GLY A 87 -10.33 -21.28 13.88
N ARG A 88 -9.20 -20.63 13.60
CA ARG A 88 -8.76 -19.39 14.26
C ARG A 88 -8.46 -18.27 13.26
N VAL A 89 -8.36 -17.05 13.75
CA VAL A 89 -7.73 -15.92 13.06
C VAL A 89 -6.58 -15.42 13.93
N LEU A 90 -5.39 -15.31 13.35
CA LEU A 90 -4.29 -14.55 13.92
C LEU A 90 -4.56 -13.07 13.65
N VAL A 91 -4.63 -12.27 14.70
CA VAL A 91 -4.88 -10.82 14.65
C VAL A 91 -3.78 -10.12 15.41
N MET A 92 -3.20 -9.10 14.79
CA MET A 92 -2.16 -8.27 15.39
C MET A 92 -2.81 -7.06 16.07
N MET A 93 -2.64 -6.98 17.38
CA MET A 93 -3.25 -5.95 18.20
C MET A 93 -2.19 -5.15 18.95
N ASP A 94 -2.33 -3.84 19.02
CA ASP A 94 -1.53 -3.02 19.92
C ASP A 94 -2.33 -2.59 21.15
N LYS A 95 -1.68 -1.85 22.05
CA LYS A 95 -2.34 -1.24 23.20
C LYS A 95 -2.23 0.27 23.10
N LEU A 96 -3.35 0.91 22.75
CA LEU A 96 -3.49 2.37 22.72
C LEU A 96 -2.48 3.07 21.79
N GLY A 97 -2.18 2.48 20.63
CA GLY A 97 -1.30 3.12 19.66
C GLY A 97 0.18 3.12 20.07
N ASN A 98 0.59 2.24 20.99
CA ASN A 98 1.98 2.12 21.41
C ASN A 98 2.88 1.41 20.37
N GLU A 99 2.32 0.97 19.25
CA GLU A 99 3.00 0.27 18.15
C GLU A 99 3.66 -1.07 18.56
N ASN A 100 3.35 -1.57 19.77
CA ASN A 100 3.78 -2.89 20.25
C ASN A 100 2.73 -3.92 19.83
N TYR A 101 2.72 -4.24 18.54
CA TYR A 101 1.82 -5.24 17.98
C TYR A 101 2.06 -6.60 18.63
N GLN A 102 0.99 -7.27 19.04
CA GLN A 102 1.00 -8.56 19.72
C GLN A 102 0.13 -9.55 18.94
N PRO A 103 0.60 -10.79 18.72
CA PRO A 103 -0.15 -11.82 18.05
C PRO A 103 -1.25 -12.37 18.96
N MET A 104 -2.49 -12.13 18.58
CA MET A 104 -3.68 -12.63 19.26
C MET A 104 -4.39 -13.66 18.38
N LEU A 105 -5.06 -14.62 19.00
CA LEU A 105 -5.89 -15.61 18.33
C LEU A 105 -7.35 -15.41 18.73
N ILE A 106 -8.23 -15.40 17.74
CA ILE A 106 -9.69 -15.45 17.95
C ILE A 106 -10.29 -16.65 17.21
N PRO A 107 -11.45 -17.18 17.63
CA PRO A 107 -12.22 -18.09 16.79
C PRO A 107 -12.54 -17.48 15.43
N VAL A 108 -12.64 -18.30 14.38
CA VAL A 108 -12.98 -17.82 13.03
C VAL A 108 -14.36 -17.15 12.94
N GLU A 109 -15.26 -17.49 13.85
CA GLU A 109 -16.60 -16.87 13.98
C GLU A 109 -16.59 -15.61 14.88
N GLY A 110 -15.41 -15.21 15.37
CA GLY A 110 -15.24 -14.08 16.28
C GLY A 110 -15.26 -14.48 17.75
N GLY A 111 -14.67 -13.64 18.59
CA GLY A 111 -14.60 -13.91 20.02
C GLY A 111 -13.58 -13.04 20.75
N ILE A 112 -13.37 -13.34 22.02
CA ILE A 112 -12.39 -12.63 22.85
C ILE A 112 -10.98 -13.03 22.39
N PRO A 113 -10.09 -12.08 22.10
CA PRO A 113 -8.71 -12.38 21.73
C PRO A 113 -7.93 -13.07 22.85
N GLU A 114 -7.28 -14.17 22.51
CA GLU A 114 -6.36 -14.92 23.38
C GLU A 114 -4.91 -14.68 22.94
N LYS A 115 -3.97 -14.65 23.88
CA LYS A 115 -2.55 -14.39 23.56
C LYS A 115 -1.97 -15.58 22.79
N GLY A 116 -1.63 -15.40 21.52
CA GLY A 116 -1.14 -16.48 20.65
C GLY A 116 0.22 -17.05 21.07
N LEU A 117 1.04 -16.27 21.77
CA LEU A 117 2.36 -16.67 22.29
C LEU A 117 2.49 -16.50 23.81
N GLY A 118 1.35 -16.43 24.52
CA GLY A 118 1.32 -16.13 25.95
C GLY A 118 1.97 -14.78 26.27
N ASP A 119 2.67 -14.71 27.40
CA ASP A 119 3.32 -13.48 27.88
C ASP A 119 4.79 -13.34 27.46
N ARG A 120 5.28 -14.25 26.61
CA ARG A 120 6.72 -14.36 26.27
C ARG A 120 7.31 -13.06 25.70
N TYR A 121 6.52 -12.32 24.93
CA TYR A 121 6.94 -11.10 24.22
C TYR A 121 6.12 -9.88 24.68
N GLN A 122 5.64 -9.92 25.92
CA GLN A 122 4.92 -8.79 26.49
C GLN A 122 5.81 -7.53 26.45
N ASP A 123 5.20 -6.41 26.04
CA ASP A 123 5.84 -5.09 25.89
C ASP A 123 6.88 -4.96 24.76
N GLU A 124 6.98 -5.98 23.91
CA GLU A 124 7.79 -5.96 22.70
C GLU A 124 6.91 -5.74 21.46
N LYS A 125 7.52 -5.47 20.31
CA LYS A 125 6.80 -5.36 19.03
C LYS A 125 7.02 -6.63 18.22
N LEU A 126 5.94 -7.25 17.76
CA LEU A 126 5.94 -8.36 16.82
C LEU A 126 5.12 -8.00 15.59
N ALA A 127 5.75 -7.80 14.44
CA ALA A 127 5.08 -7.58 13.17
C ALA A 127 4.98 -8.89 12.38
N CYS A 128 3.77 -9.37 12.07
CA CYS A 128 3.59 -10.59 11.28
C CYS A 128 3.79 -10.29 9.79
N VAL A 129 4.88 -10.77 9.20
CA VAL A 129 5.27 -10.41 7.82
C VAL A 129 4.86 -11.45 6.78
N GLU A 130 4.69 -12.71 7.18
CA GLU A 130 4.26 -13.80 6.29
C GLU A 130 3.60 -14.92 7.11
N CYS A 131 2.63 -15.63 6.53
CA CYS A 131 2.00 -16.78 7.16
C CYS A 131 1.56 -17.81 6.13
N ASP A 132 2.14 -19.01 6.23
CA ASP A 132 1.67 -20.18 5.47
C ASP A 132 0.42 -20.75 6.17
N LEU A 133 -0.71 -20.67 5.47
CA LEU A 133 -2.02 -21.08 5.98
C LEU A 133 -2.23 -22.60 5.97
N GLU A 134 -1.53 -23.33 5.11
CA GLU A 134 -1.62 -24.80 5.03
C GLU A 134 -0.79 -25.44 6.15
N LYS A 135 0.33 -24.81 6.53
CA LYS A 135 1.28 -25.33 7.53
C LYS A 135 1.16 -24.66 8.89
N ASN A 136 0.37 -23.60 9.01
CA ASN A 136 0.23 -22.79 10.21
C ASN A 136 1.59 -22.27 10.71
N ILE A 137 2.46 -21.85 9.80
CA ILE A 137 3.78 -21.28 10.11
C ILE A 137 3.76 -19.80 9.79
N ALA A 138 4.02 -18.97 10.79
CA ALA A 138 4.11 -17.52 10.66
C ALA A 138 5.53 -17.02 10.90
N TYR A 139 5.87 -15.92 10.23
CA TYR A 139 7.12 -15.20 10.37
C TYR A 139 6.85 -13.84 10.97
N PHE A 140 7.66 -13.47 11.96
CA PHE A 140 7.54 -12.19 12.65
C PHE A 140 8.87 -11.45 12.64
N ASP A 141 8.80 -10.15 12.40
CA ASP A 141 9.89 -9.23 12.74
C ASP A 141 9.65 -8.74 14.17
N ARG A 142 10.62 -8.97 15.05
CA ARG A 142 10.60 -8.65 16.47
C ARG A 142 11.54 -7.49 16.76
N ASP A 143 11.01 -6.48 17.42
CA ASP A 143 11.77 -5.40 18.08
C ASP A 143 11.55 -5.53 19.59
N ASP A 144 12.61 -5.82 20.33
CA ASP A 144 12.56 -6.06 21.78
C ASP A 144 12.42 -4.77 22.62
N ARG A 145 12.42 -3.60 21.95
CA ARG A 145 12.32 -2.24 22.52
C ARG A 145 13.45 -1.87 23.47
N LYS A 146 14.50 -2.68 23.56
CA LYS A 146 15.65 -2.51 24.45
C LYS A 146 16.94 -2.33 23.67
N ASN A 147 17.04 -3.00 22.53
CA ASN A 147 18.19 -3.00 21.65
C ASN A 147 17.79 -2.51 20.25
N PRO A 148 18.70 -1.85 19.52
CA PRO A 148 18.44 -1.42 18.15
C PRO A 148 18.39 -2.58 17.13
N GLU A 149 18.64 -3.82 17.56
CA GLU A 149 18.56 -4.98 16.69
C GLU A 149 17.12 -5.43 16.47
N THR A 150 16.81 -5.82 15.24
CA THR A 150 15.58 -6.53 14.92
C THR A 150 15.88 -8.02 14.74
N GLU A 151 14.95 -8.86 15.17
CA GLU A 151 15.03 -10.32 15.13
C GLU A 151 13.93 -10.90 14.24
N CYS A 152 14.28 -11.84 13.36
CA CYS A 152 13.26 -12.60 12.63
C CYS A 152 12.94 -13.89 13.40
N LEU A 153 11.65 -14.13 13.64
CA LEU A 153 11.13 -15.30 14.29
C LEU A 153 10.33 -16.15 13.30
N ARG A 154 10.50 -17.48 13.38
CA ARG A 154 9.57 -18.46 12.79
C ARG A 154 8.75 -19.07 13.92
N VAL A 155 7.44 -19.09 13.75
CA VAL A 155 6.48 -19.55 14.75
C VAL A 155 5.60 -20.63 14.14
N ASN A 156 5.53 -21.79 14.79
CA ASN A 156 4.49 -22.78 14.50
C ASN A 156 3.25 -22.42 15.34
N LEU A 157 2.18 -21.98 14.69
CA LEU A 157 0.96 -21.52 15.37
C LEU A 157 0.14 -22.68 15.96
N THR A 158 0.42 -23.93 15.56
CA THR A 158 -0.23 -25.11 16.13
C THR A 158 0.40 -25.49 17.47
N THR A 159 1.73 -25.48 17.56
CA THR A 159 2.46 -25.91 18.76
C THR A 159 2.87 -24.75 19.68
N GLY A 160 2.92 -23.53 19.16
CA GLY A 160 3.50 -22.36 19.85
C GLY A 160 5.02 -22.35 19.84
N ASP A 161 5.66 -23.26 19.10
CA ASP A 161 7.13 -23.31 19.01
C ASP A 161 7.66 -22.10 18.26
N VAL A 162 8.68 -21.46 18.85
CA VAL A 162 9.32 -20.27 18.29
C VAL A 162 10.79 -20.56 18.02
N THR A 163 11.24 -20.27 16.81
CA THR A 163 12.64 -20.38 16.39
C THR A 163 13.15 -18.99 15.99
N SER A 164 14.24 -18.53 16.60
CA SER A 164 14.95 -17.34 16.10
C SER A 164 15.72 -17.68 14.83
N LEU A 165 15.54 -16.84 13.81
CA LEU A 165 16.25 -16.91 12.54
C LEU A 165 17.44 -15.92 12.47
N GLY A 166 17.72 -15.22 13.57
CA GLY A 166 18.89 -14.35 13.71
C GLY A 166 18.48 -12.91 14.03
N ARG A 167 19.50 -12.06 14.25
CA ARG A 167 19.35 -10.65 14.60
C ARG A 167 20.26 -9.78 13.74
N SER A 168 19.85 -8.54 13.51
CA SER A 168 20.70 -7.52 12.90
C SER A 168 20.26 -6.12 13.31
N LEU A 169 21.22 -5.21 13.45
CA LEU A 169 20.99 -3.76 13.56
C LEU A 169 20.27 -3.19 12.34
N TYR A 170 20.28 -3.91 11.22
CA TYR A 170 19.76 -3.45 9.93
C TYR A 170 18.50 -4.20 9.50
N GLY A 171 17.89 -4.97 10.40
CA GLY A 171 16.57 -5.56 10.22
C GLY A 171 16.54 -7.09 10.36
N ASN A 172 17.42 -7.82 9.68
CA ASN A 172 17.32 -9.27 9.52
C ASN A 172 15.89 -9.73 9.17
N ARG A 173 15.16 -8.97 8.35
CA ARG A 173 13.73 -9.16 8.11
C ARG A 173 13.48 -10.41 7.30
N CYS A 174 12.37 -11.10 7.52
CA CYS A 174 11.96 -12.16 6.60
C CYS A 174 11.62 -11.55 5.23
N ASN A 175 12.30 -12.01 4.17
CA ASN A 175 12.11 -11.46 2.81
C ASN A 175 11.78 -12.54 1.77
N GLY A 176 11.48 -13.77 2.19
CA GLY A 176 11.09 -14.85 1.29
C GLY A 176 11.19 -16.21 1.96
N VAL A 177 10.24 -17.10 1.68
CA VAL A 177 10.21 -18.46 2.24
C VAL A 177 9.83 -19.45 1.17
N ASN A 178 10.53 -20.59 1.12
CA ASN A 178 10.16 -21.67 0.20
C ASN A 178 9.04 -22.52 0.77
N SER A 179 8.39 -23.33 -0.08
CA SER A 179 7.16 -24.03 0.29
C SER A 179 7.32 -25.02 1.44
N ASP A 180 8.53 -25.56 1.68
CA ASP A 180 8.79 -26.49 2.79
C ASP A 180 9.42 -25.83 4.04
N HIS A 181 9.62 -24.51 4.01
CA HIS A 181 10.25 -23.72 5.06
C HIS A 181 11.67 -24.16 5.43
N SER A 182 12.36 -24.89 4.54
CA SER A 182 13.75 -25.28 4.71
C SER A 182 14.73 -24.21 4.24
N LYS A 183 14.32 -23.26 3.40
CA LYS A 183 15.15 -22.12 3.01
C LYS A 183 14.39 -20.81 3.23
N ILE A 184 14.97 -19.93 4.04
CA ILE A 184 14.44 -18.62 4.37
C ILE A 184 15.40 -17.57 3.84
N ILE A 185 14.88 -16.59 3.10
CA ILE A 185 15.60 -15.39 2.69
C ILE A 185 15.41 -14.32 3.76
N LEU A 186 16.51 -13.75 4.20
CA LEU A 186 16.56 -12.69 5.20
C LEU A 186 17.14 -11.43 4.55
N ALA A 187 16.70 -10.25 4.96
CA ALA A 187 17.18 -8.99 4.40
C ALA A 187 17.67 -8.02 5.47
N ASP A 188 18.79 -7.38 5.18
CA ASP A 188 19.19 -6.14 5.84
C ASP A 188 18.92 -4.97 4.91
N GLY A 189 18.39 -3.89 5.46
CA GLY A 189 18.12 -2.64 4.75
C GLY A 189 18.83 -1.47 5.44
N TYR A 190 19.63 -0.72 4.68
CA TYR A 190 20.42 0.39 5.23
C TYR A 190 19.80 1.77 4.96
N THR A 191 19.30 1.97 3.75
CA THR A 191 18.56 3.16 3.31
C THR A 191 17.50 2.73 2.29
N ALA A 192 16.60 3.63 1.89
CA ALA A 192 15.61 3.32 0.88
C ALA A 192 16.28 2.78 -0.41
N GLY A 193 15.88 1.58 -0.82
CA GLY A 193 16.45 0.87 -1.97
C GLY A 193 17.85 0.26 -1.77
N ASP A 194 18.41 0.23 -0.56
CA ASP A 194 19.70 -0.39 -0.27
C ASP A 194 19.50 -1.66 0.58
N VAL A 195 19.36 -2.79 -0.12
CA VAL A 195 18.99 -4.09 0.46
C VAL A 195 20.08 -5.12 0.18
N VAL A 196 20.46 -5.88 1.21
CA VAL A 196 21.36 -7.04 1.12
C VAL A 196 20.60 -8.29 1.54
N LEU A 197 20.67 -9.33 0.71
CA LEU A 197 20.00 -10.59 0.95
C LEU A 197 20.94 -11.60 1.58
N PHE A 198 20.40 -12.32 2.56
CA PHE A 198 20.99 -13.47 3.19
C PHE A 198 20.03 -14.65 3.07
N TYR A 199 20.51 -15.85 3.34
CA TYR A 199 19.65 -17.02 3.47
C TYR A 199 20.01 -17.85 4.70
N ARG A 200 19.04 -18.63 5.19
CA ARG A 200 19.19 -19.56 6.30
C ARG A 200 18.50 -20.89 6.01
N GLU A 201 19.16 -21.97 6.37
CA GLU A 201 18.66 -23.34 6.28
C GLU A 201 18.76 -24.06 7.64
N PRO A 202 17.99 -25.15 7.87
CA PRO A 202 18.11 -25.98 9.05
C PRO A 202 19.56 -26.40 9.34
N GLY A 203 19.96 -26.32 10.62
CA GLY A 203 21.30 -26.67 11.07
C GLY A 203 22.35 -25.55 10.93
N MET A 204 22.04 -24.46 10.22
CA MET A 204 22.92 -23.29 10.17
C MET A 204 22.90 -22.51 11.49
N LYS A 205 24.10 -22.21 12.01
CA LYS A 205 24.28 -21.34 13.17
C LYS A 205 24.04 -19.87 12.82
N GLU A 206 24.50 -19.45 11.64
CA GLU A 206 24.44 -18.08 11.14
C GLU A 206 23.84 -18.07 9.73
N ARG A 207 23.20 -16.96 9.36
CA ARG A 207 22.75 -16.71 7.98
C ARG A 207 23.96 -16.53 7.06
N LYS A 208 23.82 -16.86 5.78
CA LYS A 208 24.86 -16.69 4.77
C LYS A 208 24.47 -15.61 3.76
N LEU A 209 25.44 -14.83 3.30
CA LEU A 209 25.22 -13.84 2.24
C LEU A 209 24.72 -14.54 0.96
N LEU A 210 23.65 -14.00 0.39
CA LEU A 210 23.09 -14.44 -0.89
C LEU A 210 23.40 -13.43 -1.99
N TYR A 211 23.09 -12.15 -1.75
CA TYR A 211 23.25 -11.10 -2.76
C TYR A 211 23.48 -9.72 -2.12
N GLY A 212 24.28 -8.90 -2.78
CA GLY A 212 24.62 -7.55 -2.33
C GLY A 212 25.94 -7.50 -1.57
N THR A 213 26.24 -6.34 -0.98
CA THR A 213 27.47 -6.11 -0.20
C THR A 213 27.10 -5.58 1.18
N PRO A 214 27.34 -6.35 2.26
CA PRO A 214 27.12 -5.89 3.63
C PRO A 214 27.83 -4.58 3.92
N LEU A 215 27.24 -3.71 4.75
CA LEU A 215 27.72 -2.36 5.01
C LEU A 215 29.18 -2.32 5.49
N GLU A 216 29.54 -3.24 6.37
CA GLU A 216 30.87 -3.43 6.93
C GLU A 216 31.94 -3.79 5.87
N GLU A 217 31.54 -4.43 4.76
CA GLU A 217 32.43 -4.83 3.67
C GLU A 217 32.58 -3.75 2.58
N ARG A 218 31.80 -2.66 2.66
CA ARG A 218 31.80 -1.65 1.59
C ARG A 218 33.06 -0.81 1.58
N GLY A 219 33.68 -0.56 2.73
CA GLY A 219 34.88 0.29 2.81
C GLY A 219 34.67 1.69 2.21
N GLY A 220 33.48 2.27 2.37
CA GLY A 220 33.10 3.57 1.80
C GLY A 220 32.68 3.55 0.32
N ARG A 221 32.69 2.39 -0.35
CA ARG A 221 32.18 2.26 -1.72
C ARG A 221 30.68 2.59 -1.78
N LYS A 222 30.30 3.42 -2.76
CA LYS A 222 28.89 3.67 -3.07
C LYS A 222 28.31 2.47 -3.79
N ILE A 223 27.26 1.88 -3.25
CA ILE A 223 26.55 0.74 -3.84
C ILE A 223 25.32 1.26 -4.59
N PRO A 224 25.08 0.82 -5.83
CA PRO A 224 23.83 1.12 -6.55
C PRO A 224 22.61 0.63 -5.75
N PRO A 225 21.48 1.37 -5.75
CA PRO A 225 20.25 0.90 -5.12
C PRO A 225 19.78 -0.41 -5.76
N SER A 226 19.55 -1.44 -4.95
CA SER A 226 19.01 -2.73 -5.38
C SER A 226 17.48 -2.77 -5.34
N GLY A 227 16.84 -2.00 -4.44
CA GLY A 227 15.39 -1.83 -4.43
C GLY A 227 14.61 -3.14 -4.29
N ILE A 228 15.17 -4.15 -3.62
CA ILE A 228 14.64 -5.51 -3.63
C ILE A 228 13.40 -5.61 -2.74
N ASP A 229 12.29 -6.07 -3.33
CA ASP A 229 11.04 -6.42 -2.65
C ASP A 229 11.04 -7.90 -2.20
N TRP A 230 9.89 -8.39 -1.73
CA TRP A 230 9.64 -9.79 -1.38
C TRP A 230 10.14 -10.78 -2.44
N CYS A 231 11.01 -11.68 -2.02
CA CYS A 231 11.63 -12.71 -2.84
C CYS A 231 10.75 -13.96 -2.95
N ASN A 232 10.11 -14.12 -4.10
CA ASN A 232 9.27 -15.28 -4.37
C ASN A 232 10.11 -16.46 -4.86
N PHE A 233 10.00 -17.61 -4.20
CA PHE A 233 10.64 -18.84 -4.68
C PHE A 233 9.98 -19.33 -5.98
N THR A 234 10.80 -19.49 -7.01
CA THR A 234 10.36 -20.04 -8.30
C THR A 234 10.17 -21.56 -8.23
N ASN A 235 9.50 -22.15 -9.21
CA ASN A 235 9.21 -23.59 -9.19
C ASN A 235 10.47 -24.46 -9.10
N GLY A 236 10.40 -25.45 -8.21
CA GLY A 236 11.51 -26.34 -7.88
C GLY A 236 12.63 -25.65 -7.08
N ASP A 237 12.34 -24.51 -6.46
CA ASP A 237 13.28 -23.73 -5.64
C ASP A 237 14.61 -23.41 -6.36
N ARG A 238 14.57 -23.21 -7.68
CA ARG A 238 15.77 -22.95 -8.50
C ARG A 238 16.33 -21.52 -8.36
N GLY A 239 15.54 -20.62 -7.78
CA GLY A 239 15.90 -19.22 -7.62
C GLY A 239 14.72 -18.38 -7.16
N LEU A 240 14.93 -17.07 -7.13
CA LEU A 240 14.01 -16.05 -6.62
C LEU A 240 13.52 -15.14 -7.73
N LEU A 241 12.25 -14.74 -7.68
CA LEU A 241 11.64 -13.73 -8.54
C LEU A 241 11.10 -12.60 -7.68
N PHE A 242 11.52 -11.36 -7.96
CA PHE A 242 11.12 -10.19 -7.16
C PHE A 242 11.14 -8.90 -7.98
N ALA A 243 10.38 -7.90 -7.53
CA ALA A 243 10.54 -6.53 -8.01
C ALA A 243 11.85 -5.95 -7.46
N SER A 244 12.61 -5.23 -8.29
CA SER A 244 13.88 -4.62 -7.90
C SER A 244 14.24 -3.42 -8.74
N SER A 245 15.14 -2.57 -8.24
CA SER A 245 15.76 -1.49 -9.01
C SER A 245 17.14 -1.85 -9.57
N ILE A 246 17.48 -3.14 -9.64
CA ILE A 246 18.81 -3.61 -10.07
C ILE A 246 19.10 -3.22 -11.53
N PHE A 247 18.10 -3.33 -12.41
CA PHE A 247 18.23 -3.05 -13.84
C PHE A 247 17.55 -1.75 -14.28
N HIS A 248 16.44 -1.39 -13.61
CA HIS A 248 15.58 -0.28 -13.99
C HIS A 248 15.33 0.61 -12.78
N ASP A 249 15.52 1.92 -12.92
CA ASP A 249 15.37 2.89 -11.83
C ASP A 249 13.94 2.93 -11.28
N ASP A 250 12.98 2.73 -12.17
CA ASP A 250 11.53 2.64 -11.95
C ASP A 250 11.06 1.21 -11.63
N GLY A 251 11.96 0.32 -11.23
CA GLY A 251 11.59 -1.02 -10.81
C GLY A 251 11.28 -1.96 -11.98
N GLY A 252 12.02 -3.07 -12.04
CA GLY A 252 11.79 -4.17 -12.97
C GLY A 252 11.62 -5.49 -12.24
N LEU A 253 11.19 -6.51 -12.99
CA LEU A 253 11.11 -7.86 -12.47
C LEU A 253 12.49 -8.52 -12.61
N THR A 254 13.02 -9.07 -11.54
CA THR A 254 14.36 -9.66 -11.48
C THR A 254 14.28 -11.13 -11.10
N TYR A 255 15.02 -11.97 -11.83
CA TYR A 255 15.24 -13.36 -11.49
C TYR A 255 16.66 -13.56 -10.97
N LEU A 256 16.81 -14.17 -9.79
CA LEU A 256 18.10 -14.51 -9.19
C LEU A 256 18.17 -16.04 -9.03
N GLY A 257 18.99 -16.68 -9.87
CA GLY A 257 19.23 -18.13 -9.80
C GLY A 257 20.15 -18.49 -8.64
N PHE A 258 19.89 -19.58 -7.93
CA PHE A 258 20.78 -20.02 -6.83
C PHE A 258 22.11 -20.61 -7.31
N ASP A 259 22.18 -21.05 -8.56
CA ASP A 259 23.43 -21.56 -9.15
C ASP A 259 24.45 -20.42 -9.40
N ASN A 260 23.98 -19.19 -9.61
CA ASN A 260 24.82 -18.01 -9.82
C ASN A 260 24.18 -16.73 -9.25
N PRO A 261 24.09 -16.60 -7.92
CA PRO A 261 23.34 -15.52 -7.28
C PRO A 261 23.96 -14.14 -7.50
N SER A 262 25.24 -14.04 -7.90
CA SER A 262 25.91 -12.79 -8.24
C SER A 262 25.49 -12.18 -9.57
N GLU A 263 24.82 -12.95 -10.44
CA GLU A 263 24.39 -12.52 -11.77
C GLU A 263 22.86 -12.60 -11.88
N PRO A 264 22.12 -11.65 -11.26
CA PRO A 264 20.69 -11.56 -11.47
C PRO A 264 20.39 -11.32 -12.96
N VAL A 265 19.18 -11.66 -13.38
CA VAL A 265 18.72 -11.54 -14.76
C VAL A 265 17.48 -10.66 -14.79
N ASP A 266 17.49 -9.68 -15.70
CA ASP A 266 16.34 -8.85 -16.00
C ASP A 266 15.23 -9.68 -16.68
N VAL A 267 14.01 -9.64 -16.15
CA VAL A 267 12.88 -10.42 -16.66
C VAL A 267 11.97 -9.52 -17.47
N GLN A 268 11.93 -9.75 -18.78
CA GLN A 268 11.07 -8.98 -19.66
C GLN A 268 9.59 -9.26 -19.39
N VAL A 269 8.85 -8.22 -19.00
CA VAL A 269 7.39 -8.25 -18.82
C VAL A 269 6.69 -7.91 -20.14
N ARG A 270 5.83 -8.81 -20.62
CA ARG A 270 5.09 -8.69 -21.89
C ARG A 270 3.60 -8.54 -21.63
N GLY A 271 2.95 -7.67 -22.41
CA GLY A 271 1.49 -7.47 -22.38
C GLY A 271 1.01 -6.40 -21.41
N LEU A 272 1.88 -5.48 -20.99
CA LEU A 272 1.49 -4.31 -20.19
C LEU A 272 0.48 -3.46 -20.95
N LYS A 273 -0.52 -2.96 -20.23
CA LYS A 273 -1.59 -2.12 -20.79
C LYS A 273 -1.56 -0.67 -20.29
N HIS A 274 -0.78 -0.40 -19.26
CA HIS A 274 -0.62 0.95 -18.75
C HIS A 274 0.35 1.76 -19.58
N SER A 275 0.23 3.07 -19.45
CA SER A 275 1.18 4.07 -19.93
C SER A 275 1.23 5.18 -18.89
N GLY A 276 2.38 5.83 -18.73
CA GLY A 276 2.56 6.86 -17.71
C GLY A 276 3.94 6.79 -17.09
N VAL A 277 4.15 7.58 -16.05
CA VAL A 277 5.38 7.52 -15.25
C VAL A 277 5.09 6.78 -13.96
N GLY A 278 5.89 5.78 -13.64
CA GLY A 278 5.68 5.03 -12.42
C GLY A 278 6.58 3.83 -12.29
N GLU A 279 6.31 2.99 -11.28
CA GLU A 279 7.22 1.91 -10.91
C GLU A 279 6.53 0.57 -10.62
N LEU A 280 7.25 -0.54 -10.82
CA LEU A 280 6.85 -1.86 -10.32
C LEU A 280 7.10 -1.90 -8.80
N VAL A 281 6.02 -1.99 -8.02
CA VAL A 281 6.09 -1.89 -6.54
C VAL A 281 5.97 -3.23 -5.84
N ALA A 282 5.41 -4.26 -6.47
CA ALA A 282 5.30 -5.57 -5.85
C ALA A 282 5.22 -6.73 -6.85
N SER A 283 5.72 -7.88 -6.41
CA SER A 283 5.47 -9.17 -7.07
C SER A 283 5.14 -10.24 -6.03
N LYS A 284 4.05 -10.99 -6.24
CA LYS A 284 3.62 -12.06 -5.33
C LYS A 284 3.26 -13.33 -6.10
N LYS A 285 3.79 -14.46 -5.65
CA LYS A 285 3.46 -15.78 -6.20
C LYS A 285 2.06 -16.19 -5.77
N VAL A 286 1.27 -16.66 -6.74
CA VAL A 286 -0.08 -17.19 -6.52
C VAL A 286 -0.02 -18.70 -6.33
N GLU A 287 0.43 -19.42 -7.37
CA GLU A 287 0.61 -20.87 -7.37
C GLU A 287 1.48 -21.26 -8.57
N GLY A 288 2.40 -22.22 -8.38
CA GLY A 288 3.29 -22.65 -9.45
C GLY A 288 4.04 -21.50 -10.15
N ASN A 289 3.75 -21.28 -11.44
CA ASN A 289 4.35 -20.20 -12.25
C ASN A 289 3.44 -18.96 -12.38
N LEU A 290 2.31 -18.91 -11.67
CA LEU A 290 1.36 -17.82 -11.70
C LEU A 290 1.70 -16.79 -10.61
N PHE A 291 1.71 -15.50 -10.97
CA PHE A 291 2.03 -14.40 -10.08
C PHE A 291 1.08 -13.21 -10.31
N VAL A 292 1.02 -12.36 -9.30
CA VAL A 292 0.46 -11.01 -9.39
C VAL A 292 1.59 -9.99 -9.35
N LEU A 293 1.58 -9.04 -10.29
CA LEU A 293 2.43 -7.86 -10.30
C LEU A 293 1.58 -6.62 -10.01
N THR A 294 2.09 -5.74 -9.16
CA THR A 294 1.46 -4.45 -8.85
C THR A 294 2.39 -3.31 -9.27
N TYR A 295 1.86 -2.39 -10.05
CA TYR A 295 2.52 -1.17 -10.48
C TYR A 295 1.81 0.06 -9.89
N ASN A 296 2.58 1.09 -9.62
CA ASN A 296 2.11 2.42 -9.28
C ASN A 296 2.43 3.37 -10.45
N ILE A 297 1.43 3.73 -11.26
CA ILE A 297 1.59 4.55 -12.47
C ILE A 297 0.81 5.85 -12.30
N ASP A 298 1.51 6.98 -12.28
CA ASP A 298 0.96 8.32 -12.04
C ASP A 298 0.09 8.38 -10.75
N GLY A 299 0.48 7.61 -9.74
CA GLY A 299 -0.22 7.47 -8.46
C GLY A 299 -1.35 6.43 -8.47
N ALA A 300 -1.78 5.92 -9.63
CA ALA A 300 -2.83 4.90 -9.76
C ALA A 300 -2.27 3.47 -9.74
N SER A 301 -3.04 2.53 -9.18
CA SER A 301 -2.66 1.12 -9.11
C SER A 301 -3.02 0.37 -10.38
N TRP A 302 -2.06 -0.38 -10.90
CA TRP A 302 -2.26 -1.40 -11.94
C TRP A 302 -1.88 -2.75 -11.39
N VAL A 303 -2.77 -3.73 -11.52
CA VAL A 303 -2.53 -5.08 -11.00
C VAL A 303 -2.72 -6.07 -12.14
N TYR A 304 -1.73 -6.92 -12.35
CA TYR A 304 -1.71 -7.90 -13.42
C TYR A 304 -1.49 -9.30 -12.86
N GLU A 305 -2.30 -10.24 -13.31
CA GLU A 305 -1.98 -11.65 -13.19
C GLU A 305 -1.22 -12.10 -14.43
N GLY A 306 -0.13 -12.83 -14.24
CA GLY A 306 0.65 -13.36 -15.35
C GLY A 306 1.50 -14.55 -14.97
N THR A 307 2.15 -15.12 -15.97
CA THR A 307 2.95 -16.33 -15.83
C THR A 307 4.43 -16.03 -16.02
N PHE A 308 5.24 -16.55 -15.11
CA PHE A 308 6.69 -16.50 -15.21
C PHE A 308 7.23 -17.75 -15.89
N ASN A 309 8.15 -17.57 -16.83
CA ASN A 309 8.89 -18.64 -17.48
C ASN A 309 10.38 -18.45 -17.20
N ALA A 310 10.97 -19.39 -16.46
CA ALA A 310 12.36 -19.36 -16.03
C ALA A 310 13.34 -20.04 -17.03
N GLY A 311 12.94 -20.28 -18.28
CA GLY A 311 13.82 -20.92 -19.28
C GLY A 311 15.10 -20.12 -19.54
N ASN A 312 15.88 -20.51 -20.56
CA ASN A 312 17.16 -19.86 -20.89
C ASN A 312 17.07 -18.33 -21.10
N SER A 313 15.87 -17.81 -21.37
CA SER A 313 15.57 -16.39 -21.39
C SER A 313 14.35 -16.14 -20.50
N PRO A 314 14.56 -15.81 -19.21
CA PRO A 314 13.48 -15.53 -18.28
C PRO A 314 12.51 -14.48 -18.81
N SER A 315 11.22 -14.75 -18.73
CA SER A 315 10.19 -13.82 -19.21
C SER A 315 8.92 -13.91 -18.38
N PHE A 316 8.16 -12.82 -18.39
CA PHE A 316 6.86 -12.75 -17.74
C PHE A 316 5.80 -12.36 -18.76
N THR A 317 4.72 -13.16 -18.86
CA THR A 317 3.62 -12.88 -19.78
C THR A 317 2.36 -12.59 -18.99
N ILE A 318 1.83 -11.37 -19.15
CA ILE A 318 0.58 -10.95 -18.54
C ILE A 318 -0.57 -11.72 -19.17
N GLY A 319 -1.37 -12.37 -18.34
CA GLY A 319 -2.60 -13.06 -18.76
C GLY A 319 -3.82 -12.16 -18.66
N ARG A 320 -3.94 -11.38 -17.57
CA ARG A 320 -5.07 -10.46 -17.36
C ARG A 320 -4.73 -9.27 -16.48
N SER A 321 -5.52 -8.20 -16.63
CA SER A 321 -5.51 -7.04 -15.74
C SER A 321 -6.60 -7.21 -14.68
N LEU A 322 -6.21 -7.17 -13.41
CA LEU A 322 -7.11 -7.20 -12.25
C LEU A 322 -7.47 -5.79 -11.75
N CYS A 323 -6.64 -4.80 -12.05
CA CYS A 323 -6.84 -3.38 -11.69
C CYS A 323 -6.19 -2.48 -12.75
N GLY A 324 -6.69 -1.26 -12.91
CA GLY A 324 -6.19 -0.23 -13.83
C GLY A 324 -7.09 0.04 -15.03
N LEU A 325 -8.17 -0.73 -15.23
CA LEU A 325 -9.12 -0.58 -16.33
C LEU A 325 -10.57 -0.57 -15.81
N GLY A 326 -11.47 0.07 -16.56
CA GLY A 326 -12.91 0.06 -16.27
C GLY A 326 -13.25 0.72 -14.93
N GLU A 327 -14.12 0.09 -14.13
CA GLU A 327 -14.48 0.60 -12.80
C GLU A 327 -13.26 0.74 -11.87
N LEU A 328 -12.24 -0.09 -12.07
CA LEU A 328 -11.00 -0.14 -11.27
C LEU A 328 -9.85 0.69 -11.86
N SER A 329 -10.13 1.73 -12.66
CA SER A 329 -9.14 2.70 -13.13
C SER A 329 -8.98 3.91 -12.20
N ASP A 330 -7.85 4.61 -12.32
CA ASP A 330 -7.62 5.94 -11.72
C ASP A 330 -7.76 5.99 -10.19
N GLY A 331 -7.37 4.90 -9.54
CA GLY A 331 -7.52 4.73 -8.10
C GLY A 331 -6.43 3.86 -7.50
N VAL A 332 -6.59 3.49 -6.24
CA VAL A 332 -5.59 2.79 -5.45
C VAL A 332 -6.16 1.48 -4.92
N ILE A 333 -5.38 0.41 -5.03
CA ILE A 333 -5.69 -0.86 -4.38
C ILE A 333 -5.27 -0.80 -2.90
N GLN A 334 -6.17 -1.20 -2.01
CA GLN A 334 -6.00 -1.19 -0.55
C GLN A 334 -5.73 -2.60 0.03
N GLY A 335 -5.58 -3.56 -0.87
CA GLY A 335 -5.25 -4.95 -0.57
C GLY A 335 -5.80 -5.89 -1.63
N ILE A 336 -5.10 -7.01 -1.80
CA ILE A 336 -5.48 -8.11 -2.67
C ILE A 336 -5.12 -9.42 -1.98
N ASP A 337 -6.00 -10.39 -2.10
CA ASP A 337 -5.80 -11.75 -1.60
C ASP A 337 -6.53 -12.72 -2.52
N TRP A 338 -6.19 -14.00 -2.44
CA TRP A 338 -6.73 -15.00 -3.35
C TRP A 338 -6.85 -16.36 -2.68
N GLN A 339 -7.72 -17.18 -3.27
CA GLN A 339 -7.75 -18.61 -2.98
C GLN A 339 -7.62 -19.41 -4.28
N VAL A 340 -6.85 -20.48 -4.19
CA VAL A 340 -6.53 -21.36 -5.31
C VAL A 340 -7.33 -22.65 -5.18
N ASN A 341 -8.11 -22.97 -6.20
CA ASN A 341 -8.70 -24.30 -6.36
C ASN A 341 -7.78 -25.15 -7.25
N LYS A 342 -7.14 -26.15 -6.65
CA LYS A 342 -6.14 -27.03 -7.26
C LYS A 342 -6.75 -28.16 -8.12
N GLY A 343 -8.08 -28.17 -8.33
CA GLY A 343 -8.73 -29.11 -9.26
C GLY A 343 -8.24 -28.96 -10.72
N PRO A 344 -8.51 -29.91 -11.62
CA PRO A 344 -8.20 -29.78 -13.05
C PRO A 344 -9.41 -29.19 -13.83
N PRO A 345 -9.33 -27.97 -14.41
CA PRO A 345 -8.18 -27.05 -14.42
C PRO A 345 -8.07 -26.21 -13.14
N MET A 346 -6.84 -25.82 -12.80
CA MET A 346 -6.60 -24.94 -11.65
C MET A 346 -7.30 -23.60 -11.88
N THR A 347 -7.99 -23.09 -10.86
CA THR A 347 -8.65 -21.79 -10.92
C THR A 347 -8.31 -20.94 -9.71
N VAL A 348 -8.22 -19.63 -9.90
CA VAL A 348 -7.96 -18.68 -8.83
C VAL A 348 -9.09 -17.68 -8.74
N GLU A 349 -9.57 -17.45 -7.52
CA GLU A 349 -10.52 -16.40 -7.15
C GLU A 349 -9.76 -15.32 -6.38
N TYR A 350 -10.00 -14.04 -6.72
CA TYR A 350 -9.33 -12.91 -6.07
C TYR A 350 -10.34 -12.01 -5.37
N VAL A 351 -10.00 -11.52 -4.19
CA VAL A 351 -10.69 -10.41 -3.54
C VAL A 351 -9.78 -9.19 -3.52
N LEU A 352 -10.33 -8.02 -3.83
CA LEU A 352 -9.61 -6.75 -3.84
C LEU A 352 -10.38 -5.72 -3.03
N SER A 353 -9.65 -4.81 -2.41
CA SER A 353 -10.20 -3.53 -1.99
C SER A 353 -9.65 -2.42 -2.85
N PHE A 354 -10.51 -1.53 -3.32
CA PHE A 354 -10.12 -0.46 -4.24
C PHE A 354 -10.89 0.85 -3.98
N THR A 355 -10.19 1.98 -4.10
CA THR A 355 -10.70 3.33 -3.84
C THR A 355 -10.26 4.30 -4.93
N LYS A 356 -10.91 5.45 -5.03
CA LYS A 356 -10.50 6.59 -5.88
C LYS A 356 -10.52 7.87 -5.06
N ALA A 357 -9.97 8.96 -5.58
CA ALA A 357 -10.03 10.26 -4.92
C ALA A 357 -11.45 10.72 -4.53
N ASN A 358 -12.47 10.29 -5.29
CA ASN A 358 -13.88 10.65 -5.11
C ASN A 358 -14.77 9.45 -4.76
N MET A 359 -14.19 8.31 -4.38
CA MET A 359 -14.93 7.09 -4.08
C MET A 359 -14.29 6.37 -2.87
N PRO A 360 -15.02 6.23 -1.75
CA PRO A 360 -14.60 5.39 -0.64
C PRO A 360 -14.23 3.97 -1.09
N SER A 361 -13.38 3.28 -0.34
CA SER A 361 -12.97 1.90 -0.66
C SER A 361 -14.16 0.98 -0.85
N GLN A 362 -14.05 0.09 -1.83
CA GLN A 362 -15.04 -0.95 -2.14
C GLN A 362 -14.37 -2.31 -2.23
N LEU A 363 -15.09 -3.35 -1.87
CA LEU A 363 -14.67 -4.74 -2.05
C LEU A 363 -15.12 -5.26 -3.41
N TYR A 364 -14.24 -6.00 -4.08
CA TYR A 364 -14.46 -6.62 -5.38
C TYR A 364 -14.05 -8.08 -5.37
N LEU A 365 -14.77 -8.91 -6.11
CA LEU A 365 -14.51 -10.33 -6.28
C LEU A 365 -14.33 -10.66 -7.77
N TYR A 366 -13.18 -11.24 -8.12
CA TYR A 366 -12.99 -11.88 -9.41
C TYR A 366 -13.28 -13.37 -9.28
N PRO A 367 -14.28 -13.91 -10.01
CA PRO A 367 -14.67 -15.29 -9.88
C PRO A 367 -13.56 -16.25 -10.33
N ALA A 368 -13.60 -17.46 -9.78
CA ALA A 368 -12.73 -18.55 -10.16
C ALA A 368 -12.71 -18.75 -11.69
N GLY A 369 -11.50 -18.81 -12.27
CA GLY A 369 -11.29 -19.05 -13.69
C GLY A 369 -11.42 -17.80 -14.58
N GLY A 370 -11.72 -16.62 -14.01
CA GLY A 370 -11.55 -15.33 -14.67
C GLY A 370 -12.42 -15.06 -15.90
N LYS A 371 -13.43 -15.89 -16.16
CA LYS A 371 -14.32 -15.77 -17.33
C LYS A 371 -15.56 -14.88 -17.10
N GLY A 372 -15.68 -14.26 -15.92
CA GLY A 372 -16.80 -13.38 -15.58
C GLY A 372 -16.33 -11.96 -15.24
N PRO A 373 -17.23 -10.96 -15.32
CA PRO A 373 -16.93 -9.61 -14.87
C PRO A 373 -16.59 -9.62 -13.36
N VAL A 374 -15.80 -8.63 -12.95
CA VAL A 374 -15.59 -8.36 -11.53
C VAL A 374 -16.94 -8.06 -10.86
N THR A 375 -17.20 -8.64 -9.70
CA THR A 375 -18.41 -8.36 -8.92
C THR A 375 -18.05 -7.45 -7.78
N ARG A 376 -18.71 -6.29 -7.69
CA ARG A 376 -18.58 -5.39 -6.54
C ARG A 376 -19.42 -5.92 -5.38
N LEU A 377 -18.79 -6.13 -4.22
CA LEU A 377 -19.40 -6.73 -3.03
C LEU A 377 -19.95 -5.69 -2.03
N SER A 378 -19.58 -4.42 -2.19
CA SER A 378 -19.98 -3.31 -1.31
C SER A 378 -20.49 -2.10 -2.10
N ASP A 379 -21.35 -1.27 -1.52
CA ASP A 379 -21.79 0.01 -2.11
C ASP A 379 -21.61 1.15 -1.09
N GLU A 380 -20.37 1.33 -0.62
CA GLU A 380 -20.04 2.38 0.35
C GLU A 380 -20.04 3.76 -0.32
N ARG A 381 -20.60 4.77 0.35
CA ARG A 381 -20.76 6.12 -0.19
C ARG A 381 -20.60 7.16 0.90
N VAL A 382 -20.13 8.34 0.51
CA VAL A 382 -20.13 9.51 1.39
C VAL A 382 -21.59 9.92 1.69
N LEU A 383 -22.02 9.76 2.94
CA LEU A 383 -23.41 9.98 3.32
C LEU A 383 -23.79 11.46 3.20
N GLY A 384 -24.89 11.73 2.49
CA GLY A 384 -25.42 13.08 2.31
C GLY A 384 -24.68 13.93 1.26
N ILE A 385 -23.66 13.40 0.59
CA ILE A 385 -22.93 14.10 -0.47
C ILE A 385 -23.04 13.31 -1.78
N PRO A 386 -23.66 13.88 -2.83
CA PRO A 386 -23.66 13.27 -4.15
C PRO A 386 -22.23 13.03 -4.67
N SER A 387 -21.96 11.87 -5.25
CA SER A 387 -20.61 11.51 -5.71
C SER A 387 -20.09 12.41 -6.83
N ASP A 388 -20.97 13.02 -7.61
CA ASP A 388 -20.67 13.99 -8.66
C ASP A 388 -20.33 15.40 -8.13
N TYR A 389 -20.39 15.60 -6.81
CA TYR A 389 -19.91 16.80 -6.13
C TYR A 389 -18.45 16.64 -5.68
N LEU A 390 -17.98 15.40 -5.54
CA LEU A 390 -16.61 15.06 -5.17
C LEU A 390 -15.67 15.18 -6.37
N SER A 391 -14.45 15.64 -6.12
CA SER A 391 -13.46 15.91 -7.15
C SER A 391 -12.61 14.68 -7.44
N ALA A 392 -12.58 14.21 -8.68
CA ALA A 392 -11.69 13.10 -9.09
C ALA A 392 -10.21 13.53 -9.19
N GLY A 393 -9.97 14.84 -9.30
CA GLY A 393 -8.66 15.41 -9.60
C GLY A 393 -8.25 15.23 -11.06
N GLU A 394 -7.45 16.16 -11.55
CA GLU A 394 -6.85 16.14 -12.88
C GLU A 394 -5.33 16.28 -12.79
N ASP A 395 -4.61 15.89 -13.85
CA ASP A 395 -3.17 16.10 -13.94
C ASP A 395 -2.85 17.59 -13.94
N ALA A 396 -1.87 17.97 -13.13
CA ALA A 396 -1.32 19.32 -13.05
C ALA A 396 0.21 19.26 -12.99
N SER A 397 0.78 18.19 -13.54
CA SER A 397 2.21 17.96 -13.57
C SER A 397 2.94 19.08 -14.31
N TYR A 398 4.14 19.41 -13.83
CA TYR A 398 4.90 20.56 -14.31
C TYR A 398 6.39 20.22 -14.42
N THR A 399 7.11 21.05 -15.17
CA THR A 399 8.57 21.01 -15.21
C THR A 399 9.11 22.07 -14.27
N THR A 400 9.94 21.66 -13.32
CA THR A 400 10.56 22.56 -12.34
C THR A 400 11.80 23.25 -12.94
N TRP A 401 12.45 24.11 -12.14
CA TRP A 401 13.52 25.02 -12.54
C TRP A 401 14.74 24.37 -13.21
N ASP A 402 15.02 23.07 -12.92
CA ASP A 402 16.15 22.31 -13.47
C ASP A 402 15.75 21.34 -14.59
N GLY A 403 14.51 21.41 -15.07
CA GLY A 403 14.00 20.52 -16.13
C GLY A 403 13.42 19.20 -15.62
N LEU A 404 13.46 18.93 -14.31
CA LEU A 404 12.80 17.74 -13.73
C LEU A 404 11.27 17.86 -13.86
N ARG A 405 10.62 16.79 -14.32
CA ARG A 405 9.15 16.68 -14.27
C ARG A 405 8.73 16.34 -12.84
N VAL A 406 7.85 17.15 -12.28
CA VAL A 406 7.18 16.91 -11.00
C VAL A 406 5.74 16.50 -11.29
N SER A 407 5.35 15.33 -10.80
CA SER A 407 3.96 14.88 -10.88
C SER A 407 3.10 15.68 -9.92
N ALA A 408 1.92 16.11 -10.35
CA ALA A 408 0.98 16.80 -9.48
C ALA A 408 -0.46 16.58 -9.90
N ARG A 409 -1.38 16.70 -8.94
CA ARG A 409 -2.82 16.70 -9.19
C ARG A 409 -3.45 18.02 -8.77
N LEU A 410 -4.44 18.47 -9.52
CA LEU A 410 -5.31 19.58 -9.16
C LEU A 410 -6.72 19.06 -8.90
N TYR A 411 -7.25 19.35 -7.72
CA TYR A 411 -8.63 19.05 -7.35
C TYR A 411 -9.44 20.35 -7.36
N LEU A 412 -10.36 20.46 -8.31
CA LEU A 412 -11.27 21.60 -8.42
C LEU A 412 -12.65 21.27 -7.83
N PRO A 413 -13.37 22.26 -7.28
CA PRO A 413 -14.77 22.11 -6.91
C PRO A 413 -15.60 21.66 -8.11
N SER A 414 -16.53 20.72 -7.89
CA SER A 414 -17.48 20.32 -8.93
C SER A 414 -18.28 21.54 -9.44
N PRO A 415 -18.50 21.68 -10.76
CA PRO A 415 -19.36 22.72 -11.32
C PRO A 415 -20.78 22.70 -10.74
N LYS A 416 -21.27 21.55 -10.26
CA LYS A 416 -22.61 21.39 -9.66
C LYS A 416 -22.78 22.14 -8.34
N LEU A 417 -21.68 22.48 -7.66
CA LEU A 417 -21.70 23.30 -6.45
C LEU A 417 -22.01 24.79 -6.75
N GLY A 418 -21.99 25.20 -8.02
CA GLY A 418 -22.40 26.55 -8.44
C GLY A 418 -21.43 27.67 -8.10
N TYR A 419 -20.20 27.35 -7.69
CA TYR A 419 -19.13 28.34 -7.50
C TYR A 419 -18.83 29.10 -8.80
N LYS A 420 -18.62 30.42 -8.71
CA LYS A 420 -18.35 31.31 -9.85
C LYS A 420 -17.02 32.02 -9.70
N GLY A 421 -16.28 32.14 -10.80
CA GLY A 421 -14.97 32.80 -10.88
C GLY A 421 -13.80 31.94 -10.39
N PRO A 422 -12.57 32.48 -10.35
CA PRO A 422 -11.38 31.75 -9.93
C PRO A 422 -11.42 31.35 -8.45
N ARG A 423 -10.85 30.18 -8.10
CA ARG A 423 -10.97 29.55 -6.77
C ARG A 423 -9.73 29.85 -5.92
N PRO A 424 -9.88 30.16 -4.62
CA PRO A 424 -8.73 30.24 -3.71
C PRO A 424 -7.98 28.90 -3.69
N LEU A 425 -6.65 28.97 -3.63
CA LEU A 425 -5.76 27.82 -3.75
C LEU A 425 -5.35 27.28 -2.38
N VAL A 426 -5.32 25.97 -2.22
CA VAL A 426 -4.63 25.30 -1.12
C VAL A 426 -3.58 24.37 -1.73
N GLU A 427 -2.32 24.56 -1.40
CA GLU A 427 -1.28 23.56 -1.68
C GLU A 427 -1.27 22.52 -0.55
N TYR A 428 -1.46 21.25 -0.90
CA TYR A 428 -1.36 20.14 0.04
C TYR A 428 -0.01 19.44 -0.14
N VAL A 429 0.79 19.38 0.93
CA VAL A 429 2.11 18.74 0.94
C VAL A 429 2.06 17.43 1.71
N HIS A 430 2.41 16.33 1.05
CA HIS A 430 2.41 15.00 1.66
C HIS A 430 3.52 14.80 2.70
N GLY A 431 3.32 13.80 3.58
CA GLY A 431 4.27 13.42 4.62
C GLY A 431 5.26 12.35 4.17
N GLY A 432 6.41 12.29 4.88
CA GLY A 432 7.62 11.56 4.49
C GLY A 432 8.15 12.13 3.18
N PRO A 433 9.35 12.73 3.07
CA PRO A 433 9.72 13.24 1.75
C PRO A 433 9.71 12.12 0.72
N GLN A 434 9.97 10.88 1.17
CA GLN A 434 9.85 9.60 0.45
C GLN A 434 8.48 8.93 0.56
N GLY A 435 7.41 9.71 0.69
CA GLY A 435 6.02 9.28 0.52
C GLY A 435 5.47 9.72 -0.84
N GLN A 436 4.18 9.52 -1.06
CA GLN A 436 3.48 9.97 -2.27
C GLN A 436 2.02 10.24 -1.92
N GLU A 437 1.46 11.31 -2.49
CA GLU A 437 0.01 11.52 -2.50
C GLU A 437 -0.62 10.86 -3.73
N ARG A 438 -1.68 10.08 -3.49
CA ARG A 438 -2.35 9.22 -4.48
C ARG A 438 -3.87 9.47 -4.44
N PRO A 439 -4.64 9.10 -5.48
CA PRO A 439 -6.10 9.23 -5.47
C PRO A 439 -6.75 8.17 -4.54
N ASP A 440 -6.51 8.28 -3.24
CA ASP A 440 -6.86 7.31 -2.20
C ASP A 440 -7.80 7.93 -1.16
N PHE A 441 -9.09 7.59 -1.19
CA PHE A 441 -10.07 8.09 -0.21
C PHE A 441 -9.84 7.56 1.21
N THR A 442 -9.16 6.42 1.35
CA THR A 442 -8.95 5.77 2.65
C THR A 442 -7.81 6.40 3.43
N TRP A 443 -6.97 7.17 2.76
CA TRP A 443 -5.92 7.94 3.37
C TRP A 443 -6.43 9.29 3.87
N PHE A 444 -5.92 9.75 5.02
CA PHE A 444 -6.48 10.92 5.73
C PHE A 444 -6.44 12.22 4.93
N SER A 445 -5.53 12.32 3.95
CA SER A 445 -5.37 13.49 3.07
C SER A 445 -6.61 13.73 2.22
N MET A 446 -7.21 12.68 1.67
CA MET A 446 -8.21 12.80 0.63
C MET A 446 -9.57 13.30 1.16
N PRO A 447 -10.10 12.84 2.32
CA PRO A 447 -11.24 13.48 2.95
C PRO A 447 -11.03 14.98 3.20
N LEU A 448 -9.83 15.41 3.59
CA LEU A 448 -9.51 16.84 3.74
C LEU A 448 -9.53 17.57 2.38
N ILE A 449 -8.91 17.00 1.34
CA ILE A 449 -8.93 17.54 -0.02
C ILE A 449 -10.37 17.70 -0.51
N GLN A 450 -11.20 16.67 -0.36
CA GLN A 450 -12.61 16.71 -0.74
C GLN A 450 -13.37 17.77 0.04
N TYR A 451 -13.16 17.87 1.35
CA TYR A 451 -13.79 18.91 2.16
C TYR A 451 -13.45 20.33 1.68
N LEU A 452 -12.19 20.58 1.34
CA LEU A 452 -11.75 21.87 0.80
C LEU A 452 -12.40 22.15 -0.57
N THR A 453 -12.46 21.18 -1.48
CA THR A 453 -13.13 21.36 -2.77
C THR A 453 -14.63 21.59 -2.66
N LEU A 454 -15.31 20.88 -1.75
CA LEU A 454 -16.73 21.09 -1.44
C LEU A 454 -17.00 22.51 -0.90
N ASN A 455 -16.02 23.11 -0.22
CA ASN A 455 -16.08 24.49 0.27
C ASN A 455 -15.54 25.53 -0.75
N GLY A 456 -15.24 25.11 -1.98
CA GLY A 456 -14.94 26.00 -3.09
C GLY A 456 -13.46 26.36 -3.25
N PHE A 457 -12.56 25.65 -2.58
CA PHE A 457 -11.12 25.77 -2.79
C PHE A 457 -10.65 24.88 -3.96
N ALA A 458 -9.66 25.35 -4.71
CA ALA A 458 -8.84 24.48 -5.53
C ALA A 458 -7.73 23.90 -4.66
N VAL A 459 -7.42 22.61 -4.80
CA VAL A 459 -6.35 21.96 -4.03
C VAL A 459 -5.29 21.42 -4.98
N PHE A 460 -4.08 21.96 -4.90
CA PHE A 460 -2.93 21.55 -5.69
C PHE A 460 -2.03 20.62 -4.87
N VAL A 461 -1.64 19.51 -5.47
CA VAL A 461 -1.03 18.38 -4.76
C VAL A 461 0.18 17.89 -5.54
N PRO A 462 1.36 18.51 -5.36
CA PRO A 462 2.58 18.08 -6.00
C PRO A 462 3.26 16.93 -5.24
N ASN A 463 3.75 15.95 -5.99
CA ASN A 463 4.67 14.92 -5.54
C ASN A 463 6.09 15.33 -5.94
N VAL A 464 6.68 16.28 -5.20
CA VAL A 464 7.99 16.91 -5.49
C VAL A 464 9.15 15.91 -5.47
N ARG A 465 10.34 16.32 -5.90
CA ARG A 465 11.53 15.46 -5.80
C ARG A 465 11.64 14.86 -4.40
N GLY A 466 12.00 13.59 -4.32
CA GLY A 466 11.95 12.83 -3.07
C GLY A 466 10.77 11.89 -2.96
N SER A 467 9.63 12.16 -3.60
CA SER A 467 8.47 11.27 -3.52
C SER A 467 8.75 9.88 -4.10
N THR A 468 8.03 8.87 -3.63
CA THR A 468 8.00 7.53 -4.24
C THR A 468 7.09 7.50 -5.47
N GLY A 469 7.14 6.42 -6.26
CA GLY A 469 6.32 6.25 -7.45
C GLY A 469 6.91 6.82 -8.73
N TYR A 470 8.18 7.26 -8.73
CA TYR A 470 8.85 7.86 -9.89
C TYR A 470 10.32 7.40 -10.02
N GLY A 471 10.65 6.24 -9.43
CA GLY A 471 11.98 5.65 -9.46
C GLY A 471 12.90 6.05 -8.31
N MET A 472 13.87 5.18 -8.03
CA MET A 472 14.81 5.33 -6.91
C MET A 472 15.63 6.62 -6.99
N ARG A 473 16.04 7.03 -8.19
CA ARG A 473 16.79 8.27 -8.40
C ARG A 473 15.96 9.48 -8.01
N TYR A 474 14.68 9.54 -8.39
CA TYR A 474 13.78 10.65 -8.02
C TYR A 474 13.58 10.72 -6.51
N MET A 475 13.31 9.57 -5.89
CA MET A 475 13.11 9.45 -4.44
C MET A 475 14.36 9.84 -3.63
N LYS A 476 15.56 9.61 -4.16
CA LYS A 476 16.82 9.94 -3.49
C LYS A 476 17.29 11.38 -3.68
N LEU A 477 16.60 12.20 -4.46
CA LEU A 477 16.98 13.62 -4.67
C LEU A 477 16.89 14.47 -3.40
N VAL A 478 16.20 14.00 -2.37
CA VAL A 478 16.07 14.65 -1.06
C VAL A 478 17.05 14.12 -0.02
N ASP A 479 17.83 13.08 -0.34
CA ASP A 479 18.77 12.52 0.62
C ASP A 479 19.79 13.60 1.02
N ARG A 480 19.79 13.95 2.30
CA ARG A 480 20.62 15.03 2.89
C ARG A 480 20.32 16.45 2.35
N ASP A 481 19.17 16.68 1.73
CA ASP A 481 18.76 17.98 1.16
C ASP A 481 17.29 18.37 1.47
N TRP A 482 16.79 18.04 2.67
CA TRP A 482 15.44 18.44 3.09
C TRP A 482 15.35 19.97 3.26
N GLY A 483 14.35 20.59 2.63
CA GLY A 483 14.20 22.05 2.64
C GLY A 483 15.13 22.78 1.65
N GLY A 484 15.85 22.04 0.82
CA GLY A 484 16.73 22.52 -0.24
C GLY A 484 16.02 22.63 -1.59
N ASN A 485 16.29 21.70 -2.50
CA ASN A 485 15.74 21.75 -3.86
C ASN A 485 14.27 21.32 -3.96
N ASP A 486 13.78 20.52 -3.02
CA ASP A 486 12.37 20.20 -2.82
C ASP A 486 11.50 21.47 -2.63
N VAL A 487 11.98 22.47 -1.89
CA VAL A 487 11.31 23.78 -1.76
C VAL A 487 11.17 24.46 -3.11
N LYS A 488 12.19 24.39 -3.97
CA LYS A 488 12.14 25.03 -5.28
C LYS A 488 11.11 24.37 -6.20
N ASP A 489 10.90 23.07 -6.07
CA ASP A 489 9.83 22.38 -6.79
C ASP A 489 8.47 22.96 -6.41
N HIS A 490 8.18 23.08 -5.10
CA HIS A 490 6.96 23.73 -4.63
C HIS A 490 6.79 25.16 -5.19
N LEU A 491 7.84 25.97 -5.15
CA LEU A 491 7.80 27.35 -5.66
C LEU A 491 7.53 27.42 -7.18
N GLU A 492 8.14 26.52 -7.97
CA GLU A 492 7.86 26.44 -9.41
C GLU A 492 6.47 25.87 -9.71
N GLY A 493 6.01 24.90 -8.91
CA GLY A 493 4.65 24.37 -8.99
C GLY A 493 3.60 25.45 -8.73
N LEU A 494 3.83 26.32 -7.74
CA LEU A 494 2.99 27.50 -7.50
C LEU A 494 3.02 28.44 -8.72
N LYS A 495 4.19 28.82 -9.23
CA LYS A 495 4.27 29.68 -10.45
C LYS A 495 3.56 29.06 -11.65
N HIS A 496 3.59 27.74 -11.77
CA HIS A 496 2.88 27.00 -12.81
C HIS A 496 1.36 27.12 -12.63
N ILE A 497 0.84 26.76 -11.45
CA ILE A 497 -0.60 26.70 -11.20
C ILE A 497 -1.25 28.09 -11.16
N GLU A 498 -0.51 29.13 -10.80
CA GLU A 498 -0.98 30.52 -10.81
C GLU A 498 -1.34 31.04 -12.22
N ARG A 499 -0.89 30.35 -13.29
CA ARG A 499 -1.24 30.68 -14.68
C ARG A 499 -2.60 30.12 -15.10
N ASP A 500 -3.15 29.19 -14.34
CA ASP A 500 -4.48 28.64 -14.60
C ASP A 500 -5.55 29.70 -14.26
N PRO A 501 -6.35 30.15 -15.24
CA PRO A 501 -7.36 31.20 -15.02
C PRO A 501 -8.48 30.76 -14.06
N ARG A 502 -8.57 29.48 -13.71
CA ARG A 502 -9.51 28.94 -12.71
C ARG A 502 -9.03 29.19 -11.28
N ILE A 503 -7.80 29.66 -11.07
CA ILE A 503 -7.17 29.81 -9.76
C ILE A 503 -7.04 31.28 -9.37
N ASP A 504 -7.39 31.60 -8.12
CA ASP A 504 -7.16 32.90 -7.50
C ASP A 504 -5.91 32.82 -6.62
N SER A 505 -4.76 33.15 -7.22
CA SER A 505 -3.45 33.11 -6.55
C SER A 505 -3.29 34.12 -5.42
N LYS A 506 -4.14 35.16 -5.34
CA LYS A 506 -4.10 36.16 -4.26
C LYS A 506 -4.64 35.61 -2.95
N ARG A 507 -5.41 34.51 -3.01
CA ARG A 507 -5.97 33.82 -1.84
C ARG A 507 -5.44 32.39 -1.83
N ARG A 508 -4.25 32.21 -1.27
CA ARG A 508 -3.57 30.92 -1.19
C ARG A 508 -3.27 30.51 0.24
N ALA A 509 -3.29 29.22 0.51
CA ALA A 509 -2.85 28.60 1.75
C ALA A 509 -2.00 27.35 1.45
N VAL A 510 -1.26 26.87 2.45
CA VAL A 510 -0.48 25.62 2.38
C VAL A 510 -0.77 24.80 3.62
N VAL A 511 -0.88 23.47 3.46
CA VAL A 511 -1.13 22.53 4.55
C VAL A 511 -0.40 21.21 4.32
N GLY A 512 0.04 20.57 5.40
CA GLY A 512 0.71 19.28 5.35
C GLY A 512 0.98 18.73 6.75
N ARG A 513 1.29 17.43 6.84
CA ARG A 513 1.55 16.71 8.10
C ARG A 513 2.91 16.02 8.07
N SER A 514 3.55 15.85 9.23
CA SER A 514 4.89 15.26 9.37
C SER A 514 5.92 16.07 8.56
N TYR A 515 6.68 15.48 7.65
CA TYR A 515 7.53 16.22 6.71
C TYR A 515 6.75 17.28 5.92
N GLY A 516 5.50 17.01 5.52
CA GLY A 516 4.64 18.01 4.88
C GLY A 516 4.34 19.21 5.80
N GLY A 517 4.34 19.01 7.12
CA GLY A 517 4.25 20.09 8.11
C GLY A 517 5.53 20.90 8.21
N PHE A 518 6.70 20.25 8.17
CA PHE A 518 8.00 20.92 8.04
C PHE A 518 8.04 21.79 6.78
N MET A 519 7.63 21.25 5.63
CA MET A 519 7.57 21.99 4.37
C MET A 519 6.53 23.11 4.40
N THR A 520 5.37 22.88 5.01
CA THR A 520 4.33 23.92 5.22
C THR A 520 4.91 25.12 5.95
N LEU A 521 5.62 24.93 7.07
CA LEU A 521 6.26 26.01 7.80
C LEU A 521 7.39 26.67 6.99
N THR A 522 8.15 25.88 6.25
CA THR A 522 9.22 26.37 5.36
C THR A 522 8.68 27.26 4.24
N LEU A 523 7.55 26.90 3.62
CA LEU A 523 6.90 27.69 2.59
C LEU A 523 6.21 28.94 3.17
N ALA A 524 5.56 28.82 4.33
CA ALA A 524 4.86 29.94 4.96
C ALA A 524 5.80 31.03 5.51
N SER A 525 7.07 30.70 5.74
CA SER A 525 8.09 31.62 6.28
C SER A 525 8.91 32.34 5.21
N ARG A 526 8.68 32.05 3.93
CA ARG A 526 9.32 32.70 2.78
C ARG A 526 8.33 33.59 2.06
#